data_AF-A0A6A6JGU4-F1
#
_entry.id   AF-A0A6A6JGU4-F1
#
_cell.length_a   1.000
_cell.length_b   1.000
_cell.length_c   1.000
_cell.angle_alpha   90.00
_cell.angle_beta   90.00
_cell.angle_gamma   90.00
#
_symmetry.space_group_name_H-M   'P 1'
#
loop_
_entity.id
_entity.type
_entity.pdbx_description
1 polymer ?
#
loop_
_entity_poly.entity_id
_entity_poly.type
_entity_poly.pdbx_seq_one_letter_code
_entity_poly.pdbx_strand_id
1 'polypeptide(L)'
;MTGIPSFRNVLHNIVAEKNYRNLHQFIVGTLPPLLDQGRRIISKQKEDDGFFYFRQHVTALLEELTTDIDAAVSSSMESLLPPMWDYGIRSCVMSNLENKVLSWSKGVHFNTYRMTIRQRGIPKDSKAKAYEGRSINWNLDLLTAMETISIERKNKRPKGREVRKPLGEWKDRVLELSNTLSVPVVSLTQDFLKRVQTTINTTSCDAALKSRTMEAWQKVVAVIRKMIDRLPAKLDRKINDVLRVITTEEDVGCMITTLNIPQYDMIASQKTGRGVYNRYKAATRNAFLEVDADGKAFIDKYEDQATGLMHGALNSGLDDFRQTITARLEEFITITQQFLESQDHKTKEYRALRSRLEAQMPDFESRVLQLQRMFPGCADQEEIEVRRFAKKIKLENN
;
A
#
# COMPACT_ATOMS: atom_id res chain seq x y z
N MET A 1 4.22 -1.44 39.15
CA MET A 1 2.94 -0.80 39.52
C MET A 1 1.97 -0.98 38.36
N THR A 2 1.11 -2.00 38.43
CA THR A 2 0.08 -2.31 37.42
C THR A 2 -1.27 -2.27 38.13
N GLY A 3 -2.25 -1.54 37.58
CA GLY A 3 -3.58 -1.41 38.16
C GLY A 3 -4.44 -0.37 37.45
N ILE A 4 -5.75 -0.41 37.73
CA ILE A 4 -6.79 0.49 37.21
C ILE A 4 -6.38 1.99 37.25
N PRO A 5 -5.63 2.50 38.25
CA PRO A 5 -5.14 3.88 38.25
C PRO A 5 -4.14 4.21 37.12
N SER A 6 -3.24 3.29 36.74
CA SER A 6 -2.29 3.55 35.65
C SER A 6 -3.01 3.54 34.30
N PHE A 7 -4.01 2.67 34.12
CA PHE A 7 -4.87 2.65 32.93
C PHE A 7 -5.73 3.91 32.82
N ARG A 8 -6.28 4.41 33.93
CA ARG A 8 -7.03 5.68 33.97
C ARG A 8 -6.14 6.87 33.63
N ASN A 9 -4.89 6.90 34.12
CA ASN A 9 -3.91 7.91 33.73
C ASN A 9 -3.54 7.80 32.24
N VAL A 10 -3.35 6.59 31.70
CA VAL A 10 -3.10 6.38 30.26
C VAL A 10 -4.28 6.87 29.42
N LEU A 11 -5.53 6.54 29.79
CA LEU A 11 -6.71 7.01 29.07
C LEU A 11 -6.91 8.53 29.14
N HIS A 12 -6.66 9.15 30.30
CA HIS A 12 -6.67 10.62 30.42
C HIS A 12 -5.55 11.26 29.58
N ASN A 13 -4.36 10.65 29.57
CA ASN A 13 -3.23 11.12 28.78
C ASN A 13 -3.45 10.93 27.28
N ILE A 14 -4.18 9.91 26.83
CA ILE A 14 -4.53 9.71 25.40
C ILE A 14 -5.36 10.90 24.87
N VAL A 15 -6.29 11.43 25.67
CA VAL A 15 -7.09 12.62 25.29
C VAL A 15 -6.19 13.85 25.21
N ALA A 16 -5.31 14.05 26.21
CA ALA A 16 -4.36 15.15 26.22
C ALA A 16 -3.34 15.07 25.06
N GLU A 17 -2.83 13.88 24.76
CA GLU A 17 -1.85 13.63 23.69
C GLU A 17 -2.50 13.79 22.31
N LYS A 18 -3.73 13.27 22.13
CA LYS A 18 -4.51 13.51 20.90
C LYS A 18 -4.77 15.00 20.69
N ASN A 19 -5.14 15.73 21.76
CA ASN A 19 -5.34 17.18 21.69
C ASN A 19 -4.05 17.93 21.38
N TYR A 20 -2.93 17.53 22.00
CA TYR A 20 -1.61 18.10 21.70
C TYR A 20 -1.19 17.83 20.25
N ARG A 21 -1.34 16.60 19.75
CA ARG A 21 -1.07 16.25 18.35
C ARG A 21 -1.95 17.05 17.39
N ASN A 22 -3.24 17.19 17.69
CA ASN A 22 -4.17 17.98 16.87
C ASN A 22 -3.78 19.46 16.85
N LEU A 23 -3.45 20.03 18.01
CA LEU A 23 -3.04 21.42 18.13
C LEU A 23 -1.70 21.69 17.43
N HIS A 24 -0.72 20.78 17.61
CA HIS A 24 0.55 20.81 16.90
C HIS A 24 0.32 20.70 15.39
N GLN A 25 -0.53 19.78 14.93
CA GLN A 25 -0.87 19.65 13.51
C GLN A 25 -1.56 20.90 12.96
N PHE A 26 -2.42 21.54 13.74
CA PHE A 26 -3.07 22.80 13.34
C PHE A 26 -2.04 23.92 13.21
N ILE A 27 -1.17 24.09 14.21
CA ILE A 27 -0.20 25.19 14.27
C ILE A 27 0.94 25.02 13.26
N VAL A 28 1.45 23.81 13.10
CA VAL A 28 2.59 23.51 12.22
C VAL A 28 2.14 23.10 10.82
N GLY A 29 0.97 22.48 10.70
CA GLY A 29 0.47 21.93 9.44
C GLY A 29 -0.62 22.74 8.76
N THR A 30 -1.46 23.48 9.49
CA THR A 30 -2.62 24.21 8.90
C THR A 30 -2.42 25.71 8.83
N LEU A 31 -1.86 26.35 9.87
CA LEU A 31 -1.65 27.80 9.88
C LEU A 31 -0.64 28.30 8.83
N PRO A 32 0.50 27.63 8.56
CA PRO A 32 1.44 28.12 7.55
C PRO A 32 0.88 28.10 6.11
N PRO A 33 0.15 27.06 5.66
CA PRO A 33 -0.57 27.13 4.38
C PRO A 33 -1.60 28.27 4.30
N LEU A 34 -2.29 28.58 5.41
CA LEU A 34 -3.24 29.71 5.45
C LEU A 34 -2.53 31.06 5.32
N LEU A 35 -1.37 31.22 5.97
CA LEU A 35 -0.51 32.40 5.78
C LEU A 35 -0.08 32.56 4.33
N ASP A 36 0.40 31.48 3.71
CA ASP A 36 0.77 31.48 2.30
C ASP A 36 -0.41 31.87 1.40
N GLN A 37 -1.63 31.39 1.70
CA GLN A 37 -2.83 31.78 0.97
C GLN A 37 -3.14 33.28 1.12
N GLY A 38 -3.01 33.84 2.33
CA GLY A 38 -3.15 35.28 2.57
C GLY A 38 -2.14 36.11 1.78
N ARG A 39 -0.87 35.71 1.81
CA ARG A 39 0.21 36.33 1.01
C ARG A 39 -0.09 36.30 -0.48
N ARG A 40 -0.63 35.19 -1.00
CA ARG A 40 -1.02 35.07 -2.42
C ARG A 40 -2.11 36.06 -2.81
N ILE A 41 -3.12 36.24 -1.97
CA ILE A 41 -4.22 37.20 -2.21
C ILE A 41 -3.69 38.63 -2.27
N ILE A 42 -2.78 38.99 -1.37
CA ILE A 42 -2.18 40.34 -1.30
C ILE A 42 -1.27 40.62 -2.48
N SER A 43 -0.64 39.60 -3.05
CA SER A 43 0.49 39.78 -3.95
C SER A 43 0.25 39.30 -5.37
N LYS A 44 -1.02 39.28 -5.77
CA LYS A 44 -1.50 39.03 -7.13
C LYS A 44 -0.75 39.87 -8.17
N GLN A 45 -0.35 39.25 -9.26
CA GLN A 45 0.32 39.87 -10.41
C GLN A 45 -0.61 39.87 -11.64
N LYS A 46 -0.40 40.79 -12.56
CA LYS A 46 -1.07 40.74 -13.88
C LYS A 46 -0.58 39.50 -14.64
N GLU A 47 -1.48 38.94 -15.44
CA GLU A 47 -1.13 37.86 -16.34
C GLU A 47 -0.16 38.35 -17.43
N ASP A 48 0.84 37.53 -17.71
CA ASP A 48 1.84 37.70 -18.75
C ASP A 48 1.74 36.46 -19.67
N ASP A 49 1.82 36.68 -20.98
CA ASP A 49 1.74 35.64 -22.01
C ASP A 49 2.74 34.51 -21.72
N GLY A 50 3.97 34.86 -21.31
CA GLY A 50 4.99 33.86 -20.95
C GLY A 50 4.56 32.93 -19.82
N PHE A 51 3.85 33.45 -18.81
CA PHE A 51 3.35 32.67 -17.69
C PHE A 51 2.09 31.86 -18.04
N PHE A 52 1.27 32.36 -18.97
CA PHE A 52 0.15 31.59 -19.53
C PHE A 52 0.66 30.35 -20.28
N TYR A 53 1.63 30.51 -21.19
CA TYR A 53 2.25 29.39 -21.91
C TYR A 53 2.92 28.39 -20.99
N PHE A 54 3.61 28.86 -19.94
CA PHE A 54 4.17 28.00 -18.90
C PHE A 54 3.11 27.06 -18.29
N ARG A 55 1.95 27.60 -17.87
CA ARG A 55 0.90 26.78 -17.25
C ARG A 55 0.30 25.77 -18.22
N GLN A 56 0.06 26.17 -19.47
CA GLN A 56 -0.41 25.23 -20.50
C GLN A 56 0.60 24.11 -20.72
N HIS A 57 1.89 24.45 -20.81
CA HIS A 57 2.95 23.46 -20.98
C HIS A 57 3.02 22.49 -19.80
N VAL A 58 3.00 22.99 -18.56
CA VAL A 58 3.01 22.11 -17.36
C VAL A 58 1.78 21.21 -17.29
N THR A 59 0.62 21.70 -17.72
CA THR A 59 -0.60 20.89 -17.80
C THR A 59 -0.44 19.75 -18.81
N ALA A 60 0.06 20.03 -20.01
CA ALA A 60 0.36 19.01 -21.01
C ALA A 60 1.42 18.00 -20.54
N LEU A 61 2.46 18.46 -19.85
CA LEU A 61 3.47 17.59 -19.24
C LEU A 61 2.87 16.66 -18.18
N LEU A 62 1.87 17.12 -17.43
CA LEU A 62 1.20 16.32 -16.42
C LEU A 62 0.37 15.20 -17.06
N GLU A 63 -0.36 15.51 -18.13
CA GLU A 63 -1.10 14.51 -18.92
C GLU A 63 -0.15 13.45 -19.52
N GLU A 64 0.98 13.89 -20.08
CA GLU A 64 2.06 13.01 -20.57
C GLU A 64 2.57 12.09 -19.43
N LEU A 65 2.92 12.65 -18.27
CA LEU A 65 3.37 11.86 -17.11
C LEU A 65 2.34 10.81 -16.69
N THR A 66 1.05 11.17 -16.62
CA THR A 66 0.01 10.22 -16.23
C THR A 66 -0.10 9.06 -17.21
N THR A 67 -0.01 9.36 -18.51
CA THR A 67 -0.04 8.35 -19.57
C THR A 67 1.18 7.44 -19.52
N ASP A 68 2.37 8.01 -19.32
CA ASP A 68 3.63 7.26 -19.25
C ASP A 68 3.69 6.37 -18.01
N ILE A 69 3.22 6.84 -16.85
CA ILE A 69 3.10 6.02 -15.65
C ILE A 69 2.14 4.85 -15.89
N ASP A 70 0.99 5.09 -16.51
CA ASP A 70 0.01 4.03 -16.79
C ASP A 70 0.56 2.98 -17.74
N ALA A 71 1.26 3.40 -18.79
CA ALA A 71 1.94 2.51 -19.71
C ALA A 71 3.05 1.71 -19.01
N ALA A 72 3.86 2.36 -18.17
CA ALA A 72 4.94 1.71 -17.42
C ALA A 72 4.37 0.69 -16.42
N VAL A 73 3.33 1.04 -15.67
CA VAL A 73 2.66 0.13 -14.74
C VAL A 73 2.06 -1.05 -15.51
N SER A 74 1.31 -0.80 -16.57
CA SER A 74 0.67 -1.86 -17.37
C SER A 74 1.71 -2.82 -17.95
N SER A 75 2.74 -2.30 -18.62
CA SER A 75 3.82 -3.12 -19.19
C SER A 75 4.61 -3.91 -18.14
N SER A 76 4.86 -3.30 -16.98
CA SER A 76 5.60 -3.96 -15.91
C SER A 76 4.75 -5.00 -15.17
N MET A 77 3.43 -4.78 -15.07
CA MET A 77 2.48 -5.76 -14.52
C MET A 77 2.17 -6.89 -15.51
N GLU A 78 2.25 -6.64 -16.82
CA GLU A 78 2.22 -7.67 -17.88
C GLU A 78 3.42 -8.63 -17.77
N SER A 79 4.55 -8.18 -17.19
CA SER A 79 5.60 -9.08 -16.70
C SER A 79 5.12 -9.78 -15.43
N LEU A 80 4.43 -10.90 -15.64
CA LEU A 80 3.72 -11.69 -14.63
C LEU A 80 4.48 -11.85 -13.32
N LEU A 81 3.72 -11.83 -12.22
CA LEU A 81 4.16 -12.36 -10.94
C LEU A 81 4.77 -13.74 -11.15
N PRO A 82 5.93 -14.04 -10.54
CA PRO A 82 6.55 -15.34 -10.68
C PRO A 82 5.57 -16.42 -10.21
N PRO A 83 5.55 -17.61 -10.85
CA PRO A 83 4.72 -18.70 -10.36
C PRO A 83 5.08 -19.01 -8.91
N MET A 84 4.07 -19.37 -8.13
CA MET A 84 4.21 -19.74 -6.73
C MET A 84 4.97 -21.07 -6.61
N TRP A 85 4.69 -21.99 -7.53
CA TRP A 85 5.29 -23.32 -7.53
C TRP A 85 6.21 -23.51 -8.74
N ASP A 86 7.47 -23.81 -8.50
CA ASP A 86 8.32 -24.38 -9.56
C ASP A 86 7.89 -25.85 -9.83
N TYR A 87 8.23 -26.39 -11.01
CA TYR A 87 7.79 -27.74 -11.42
C TYR A 87 8.19 -28.83 -10.42
N GLY A 88 9.35 -28.71 -9.78
CA GLY A 88 9.85 -29.68 -8.80
C GLY A 88 9.12 -29.60 -7.45
N ILE A 89 8.93 -28.37 -6.95
CA ILE A 89 8.18 -28.06 -5.72
C ILE A 89 6.75 -28.53 -5.87
N ARG A 90 6.13 -28.27 -7.01
CA ARG A 90 4.72 -28.57 -7.27
C ARG A 90 4.38 -30.04 -7.03
N SER A 91 5.20 -30.96 -7.54
CA SER A 91 5.03 -32.40 -7.33
C SER A 91 5.15 -32.77 -5.85
N CYS A 92 6.10 -32.18 -5.13
CA CYS A 92 6.26 -32.39 -3.69
C CYS A 92 5.07 -31.85 -2.88
N VAL A 93 4.55 -30.67 -3.22
CA VAL A 93 3.34 -30.10 -2.60
C VAL A 93 2.15 -31.04 -2.81
N MET A 94 1.91 -31.49 -4.04
CA MET A 94 0.81 -32.41 -4.34
C MET A 94 0.91 -33.72 -3.54
N SER A 95 2.12 -34.28 -3.42
CA SER A 95 2.35 -35.48 -2.60
C SER A 95 2.07 -35.22 -1.11
N ASN A 96 2.48 -34.07 -0.58
CA ASN A 96 2.18 -33.70 0.81
C ASN A 96 0.68 -33.51 1.05
N LEU A 97 -0.02 -32.86 0.11
CA LEU A 97 -1.47 -32.69 0.16
C LEU A 97 -2.18 -34.04 0.14
N GLU A 98 -1.79 -34.95 -0.76
CA GLU A 98 -2.34 -36.30 -0.82
C GLU A 98 -2.15 -37.03 0.52
N ASN A 99 -0.94 -36.97 1.08
CA ASN A 99 -0.64 -37.58 2.37
C ASN A 99 -1.52 -37.01 3.50
N LYS A 100 -1.76 -35.70 3.52
CA LYS A 100 -2.66 -35.04 4.49
C LYS A 100 -4.10 -35.49 4.31
N VAL A 101 -4.64 -35.41 3.10
CA VAL A 101 -6.03 -35.80 2.79
C VAL A 101 -6.28 -37.27 3.14
N LEU A 102 -5.35 -38.17 2.81
CA LEU A 102 -5.47 -39.59 3.16
C LEU A 102 -5.41 -39.82 4.68
N SER A 103 -4.66 -38.99 5.41
CA SER A 103 -4.53 -39.10 6.86
C SER A 103 -5.80 -38.73 7.63
N TRP A 104 -6.64 -37.83 7.09
CA TRP A 104 -7.87 -37.36 7.77
C TRP A 104 -8.88 -38.46 8.07
N SER A 105 -8.81 -39.58 7.35
CA SER A 105 -9.73 -40.71 7.55
C SER A 105 -9.15 -41.84 8.42
N LYS A 106 -7.87 -41.76 8.81
CA LYS A 106 -7.19 -42.79 9.60
C LYS A 106 -7.67 -42.74 11.04
N GLY A 107 -8.26 -43.83 11.53
CA GLY A 107 -8.75 -43.94 12.91
C GLY A 107 -9.98 -43.07 13.23
N VAL A 108 -10.60 -42.43 12.22
CA VAL A 108 -11.79 -41.59 12.40
C VAL A 108 -13.04 -42.40 12.06
N HIS A 109 -14.05 -42.39 12.94
CA HIS A 109 -15.35 -43.01 12.68
C HIS A 109 -16.17 -42.19 11.67
N PHE A 110 -17.05 -42.86 10.92
CA PHE A 110 -17.86 -42.22 9.87
C PHE A 110 -18.64 -40.99 10.36
N ASN A 111 -19.29 -41.06 11.52
CA ASN A 111 -20.09 -39.95 12.05
C ASN A 111 -19.23 -38.70 12.29
N THR A 112 -18.04 -38.88 12.85
CA THR A 112 -17.06 -37.81 13.07
C THR A 112 -16.58 -37.25 11.74
N TYR A 113 -16.18 -38.13 10.80
CA TYR A 113 -15.71 -37.71 9.48
C TYR A 113 -16.79 -36.90 8.72
N ARG A 114 -18.03 -37.37 8.73
CA ARG A 114 -19.19 -36.69 8.14
C ARG A 114 -19.47 -35.35 8.80
N MET A 115 -19.39 -35.28 10.13
CA MET A 115 -19.55 -34.03 10.87
C MET A 115 -18.49 -33.01 10.46
N THR A 116 -17.22 -33.42 10.40
CA THR A 116 -16.12 -32.54 9.97
C THR A 116 -16.35 -31.98 8.57
N ILE A 117 -16.81 -32.80 7.62
CA ILE A 117 -17.18 -32.34 6.28
C ILE A 117 -18.33 -31.33 6.31
N ARG A 118 -19.40 -31.60 7.08
CA ARG A 118 -20.52 -30.66 7.22
C ARG A 118 -20.12 -29.36 7.90
N GLN A 119 -19.08 -29.40 8.72
CA GLN A 119 -18.47 -28.24 9.38
C GLN A 119 -17.24 -27.72 8.60
N ARG A 120 -17.15 -28.03 7.30
CA ARG A 120 -16.17 -27.46 6.35
C ARG A 120 -14.72 -27.63 6.79
N GLY A 121 -14.41 -28.75 7.45
CA GLY A 121 -13.06 -29.08 7.89
C GLY A 121 -12.67 -28.53 9.27
N ILE A 122 -13.53 -27.72 9.92
CA ILE A 122 -13.24 -27.05 11.20
C ILE A 122 -14.35 -27.39 12.21
N PRO A 123 -14.31 -28.58 12.84
CA PRO A 123 -15.36 -28.98 13.74
C PRO A 123 -15.30 -28.21 15.07
N LYS A 124 -16.40 -27.55 15.46
CA LYS A 124 -16.43 -26.65 16.63
C LYS A 124 -16.38 -27.38 17.99
N ASP A 125 -16.98 -28.57 18.09
CA ASP A 125 -17.14 -29.29 19.38
C ASP A 125 -17.11 -30.82 19.20
N SER A 126 -16.01 -31.36 18.68
CA SER A 126 -15.89 -32.82 18.53
C SER A 126 -15.50 -33.50 19.85
N LYS A 127 -16.39 -34.36 20.37
CA LYS A 127 -16.07 -35.30 21.47
C LYS A 127 -15.45 -36.62 20.97
N ALA A 128 -15.08 -36.70 19.70
CA ALA A 128 -14.54 -37.94 19.14
C ALA A 128 -13.13 -38.19 19.68
N LYS A 129 -12.87 -39.41 20.18
CA LYS A 129 -11.55 -39.84 20.68
C LYS A 129 -10.40 -39.57 19.69
N ALA A 130 -10.67 -39.67 18.39
CA ALA A 130 -9.68 -39.39 17.34
C ALA A 130 -9.20 -37.92 17.31
N TYR A 131 -9.98 -36.99 17.87
CA TYR A 131 -9.72 -35.55 17.90
C TYR A 131 -9.47 -35.04 19.33
N GLU A 132 -9.41 -35.94 20.32
CA GLU A 132 -9.20 -35.57 21.72
C GLU A 132 -7.84 -34.86 21.90
N GLY A 133 -7.86 -33.70 22.56
CA GLY A 133 -6.66 -32.89 22.80
C GLY A 133 -6.05 -32.21 21.57
N ARG A 134 -6.76 -32.13 20.44
CA ARG A 134 -6.26 -31.51 19.19
C ARG A 134 -7.25 -30.50 18.63
N SER A 135 -6.75 -29.34 18.20
CA SER A 135 -7.50 -28.46 17.31
C SER A 135 -7.52 -29.07 15.91
N ILE A 136 -8.71 -29.31 15.36
CA ILE A 136 -8.86 -29.89 14.03
C ILE A 136 -9.21 -28.78 13.06
N ASN A 137 -8.33 -28.57 12.09
CA ASN A 137 -8.57 -27.69 10.96
C ASN A 137 -7.94 -28.33 9.72
N TRP A 138 -8.78 -28.99 8.92
CA TRP A 138 -8.33 -29.63 7.68
C TRP A 138 -7.82 -28.61 6.65
N ASN A 139 -8.34 -27.38 6.67
CA ASN A 139 -7.86 -26.34 5.77
C ASN A 139 -6.45 -25.87 6.17
N LEU A 140 -6.17 -25.75 7.48
CA LEU A 140 -4.83 -25.48 8.00
C LEU A 140 -3.85 -26.62 7.71
N ASP A 141 -4.32 -27.87 7.73
CA ASP A 141 -3.51 -29.03 7.31
C ASP A 141 -3.06 -28.91 5.85
N LEU A 142 -3.95 -28.45 4.96
CA LEU A 142 -3.61 -28.19 3.56
C LEU A 142 -2.61 -27.04 3.44
N LEU A 143 -2.82 -25.93 4.15
CA LEU A 143 -1.86 -24.83 4.19
C LEU A 143 -0.47 -25.30 4.63
N THR A 144 -0.41 -26.04 5.74
CA THR A 144 0.85 -26.56 6.29
C THR A 144 1.58 -27.47 5.30
N ALA A 145 0.83 -28.25 4.50
CA ALA A 145 1.40 -29.11 3.46
C ALA A 145 2.02 -28.33 2.29
N MET A 146 1.53 -27.12 2.02
CA MET A 146 2.05 -26.20 1.01
C MET A 146 3.20 -25.32 1.53
N GLU A 147 3.14 -24.93 2.81
CA GLU A 147 4.09 -23.99 3.43
C GLU A 147 5.49 -24.57 3.66
N THR A 148 5.59 -25.85 4.02
CA THR A 148 6.86 -26.47 4.41
C THR A 148 7.07 -27.79 3.68
N ILE A 149 8.14 -27.86 2.90
CA ILE A 149 8.52 -29.06 2.13
C ILE A 149 9.87 -29.56 2.59
N SER A 150 9.97 -30.86 2.88
CA SER A 150 11.24 -31.53 3.12
C SER A 150 11.73 -32.19 1.83
N ILE A 151 12.88 -31.75 1.31
CA ILE A 151 13.51 -32.31 0.12
C ILE A 151 14.75 -33.10 0.55
N GLU A 152 14.85 -34.36 0.14
CA GLU A 152 16.04 -35.16 0.36
C GLU A 152 17.15 -34.75 -0.62
N ARG A 153 18.29 -34.28 -0.11
CA ARG A 153 19.46 -33.98 -0.95
C ARG A 153 20.09 -35.29 -1.41
N LYS A 154 19.84 -35.69 -2.67
CA LYS A 154 20.40 -36.91 -3.26
C LYS A 154 21.94 -36.90 -3.41
N ASN A 155 22.59 -35.73 -3.44
CA ASN A 155 23.98 -35.59 -3.88
C ASN A 155 24.99 -35.06 -2.84
N LYS A 156 24.66 -34.94 -1.55
CA LYS A 156 25.63 -34.53 -0.50
C LYS A 156 25.63 -35.50 0.67
N ARG A 157 26.82 -35.95 1.09
CA ARG A 157 27.02 -36.68 2.37
C ARG A 157 27.43 -35.65 3.44
N PRO A 158 26.79 -35.63 4.62
CA PRO A 158 25.69 -36.50 5.05
C PRO A 158 24.36 -36.14 4.38
N LYS A 159 23.47 -37.13 4.22
CA LYS A 159 22.11 -36.95 3.68
C LYS A 159 21.33 -36.00 4.60
N GLY A 160 21.41 -34.70 4.33
CA GLY A 160 20.61 -33.68 4.99
C GLY A 160 19.23 -33.60 4.36
N ARG A 161 18.19 -33.46 5.20
CA ARG A 161 16.88 -32.98 4.74
C ARG A 161 16.94 -31.46 4.66
N GLU A 162 16.65 -30.92 3.51
CA GLU A 162 16.48 -29.49 3.33
C GLU A 162 15.02 -29.14 3.51
N VAL A 163 14.73 -28.19 4.40
CA VAL A 163 13.38 -27.68 4.62
C VAL A 163 13.25 -26.40 3.80
N ARG A 164 12.40 -26.42 2.77
CA ARG A 164 12.05 -25.24 1.96
C ARG A 164 10.72 -24.66 2.40
N LYS A 165 10.58 -23.35 2.20
CA LYS A 165 9.35 -22.59 2.49
C LYS A 165 8.87 -21.88 1.22
N PRO A 166 8.20 -22.59 0.30
CA PRO A 166 7.93 -22.06 -1.04
C PRO A 166 7.13 -20.74 -1.04
N LEU A 167 6.17 -20.59 -0.13
CA LEU A 167 5.40 -19.34 0.00
C LEU A 167 6.27 -18.15 0.42
N GLY A 168 7.25 -18.39 1.30
CA GLY A 168 8.24 -17.37 1.69
C GLY A 168 9.16 -17.02 0.53
N GLU A 169 9.65 -18.03 -0.19
CA GLU A 169 10.49 -17.82 -1.38
C GLU A 169 9.73 -17.09 -2.50
N TRP A 170 8.46 -17.41 -2.71
CA TRP A 170 7.60 -16.69 -3.66
C TRP A 170 7.45 -15.23 -3.26
N LYS A 171 7.15 -14.95 -1.99
CA LYS A 171 7.09 -13.59 -1.45
C LYS A 171 8.39 -12.83 -1.70
N ASP A 172 9.55 -13.43 -1.46
CA ASP A 172 10.83 -12.77 -1.67
C ASP A 172 11.05 -12.40 -3.15
N ARG A 173 10.67 -13.28 -4.08
CA ARG A 173 10.68 -12.96 -5.53
C ARG A 173 9.71 -11.83 -5.90
N VAL A 174 8.53 -11.80 -5.27
CA VAL A 174 7.56 -10.71 -5.49
C VAL A 174 8.08 -9.38 -4.92
N LEU A 175 8.76 -9.39 -3.77
CA LEU A 175 9.42 -8.20 -3.22
C LEU A 175 10.50 -7.67 -4.17
N GLU A 176 11.35 -8.55 -4.70
CA GLU A 176 12.36 -8.20 -5.70
C GLU A 176 11.73 -7.59 -6.96
N LEU A 177 10.65 -8.22 -7.46
CA LEU A 177 9.88 -7.67 -8.58
C LEU A 177 9.34 -6.28 -8.26
N SER A 178 8.72 -6.09 -7.08
CA SER A 178 8.12 -4.81 -6.70
C SER A 178 9.13 -3.65 -6.63
N ASN A 179 10.36 -3.94 -6.23
CA ASN A 179 11.44 -2.96 -6.29
C ASN A 179 11.75 -2.57 -7.73
N THR A 180 11.79 -3.54 -8.64
CA THR A 180 11.98 -3.31 -10.07
C THR A 180 10.82 -2.54 -10.70
N LEU A 181 9.57 -2.83 -10.31
CA LEU A 181 8.36 -2.11 -10.76
C LEU A 181 8.41 -0.62 -10.38
N SER A 182 8.99 -0.29 -9.23
CA SER A 182 9.05 1.10 -8.76
C SER A 182 10.03 1.96 -9.54
N VAL A 183 11.09 1.37 -10.12
CA VAL A 183 12.16 2.10 -10.83
C VAL A 183 11.64 2.97 -11.99
N PRO A 184 10.90 2.45 -12.98
CA PRO A 184 10.43 3.26 -14.10
C PRO A 184 9.48 4.38 -13.64
N VAL A 185 8.57 4.09 -12.72
CA VAL A 185 7.62 5.07 -12.17
C VAL A 185 8.37 6.21 -11.46
N VAL A 186 9.39 5.87 -10.66
CA VAL A 186 10.23 6.85 -9.98
C VAL A 186 11.04 7.68 -10.98
N SER A 187 11.63 7.06 -11.99
CA SER A 187 12.41 7.76 -13.03
C SER A 187 11.54 8.77 -13.79
N LEU A 188 10.39 8.34 -14.29
CA LEU A 188 9.44 9.21 -15.01
C LEU A 188 9.01 10.40 -14.16
N THR A 189 8.70 10.16 -12.88
CA THR A 189 8.34 11.22 -11.95
C THR A 189 9.50 12.20 -11.77
N GLN A 190 10.72 11.71 -11.53
CA GLN A 190 11.90 12.58 -11.34
C GLN A 190 12.22 13.40 -12.57
N ASP A 191 12.10 12.83 -13.77
CA ASP A 191 12.37 13.53 -15.02
C ASP A 191 11.30 14.58 -15.32
N PHE A 192 10.02 14.28 -15.05
CA PHE A 192 8.97 15.30 -15.03
C PHE A 192 9.31 16.46 -14.07
N LEU A 193 9.77 16.15 -12.85
CA LEU A 193 10.11 17.21 -11.89
C LEU A 193 11.24 18.11 -12.42
N LYS A 194 12.24 17.54 -13.09
CA LYS A 194 13.33 18.30 -13.72
C LYS A 194 12.84 19.13 -14.91
N ARG A 195 11.95 18.59 -15.74
CA ARG A 195 11.35 19.30 -16.89
C ARG A 195 10.60 20.53 -16.42
N VAL A 196 9.69 20.40 -15.45
CA VAL A 196 8.95 21.54 -14.89
C VAL A 196 9.89 22.58 -14.28
N GLN A 197 10.90 22.16 -13.51
CA GLN A 197 11.89 23.08 -12.95
C GLN A 197 12.64 23.86 -14.05
N THR A 198 12.99 23.18 -15.14
CA THR A 198 13.63 23.80 -16.30
C THR A 198 12.70 24.81 -16.96
N THR A 199 11.43 24.46 -17.17
CA THR A 199 10.43 25.39 -17.72
C THR A 199 10.30 26.63 -16.84
N ILE A 200 10.20 26.50 -15.51
CA ILE A 200 10.14 27.67 -14.61
C ILE A 200 11.39 28.55 -14.80
N ASN A 201 12.58 27.94 -14.90
CA ASN A 201 13.84 28.67 -15.07
C ASN A 201 13.99 29.36 -16.42
N THR A 202 13.39 28.84 -17.49
CA THR A 202 13.48 29.43 -18.84
C THR A 202 12.30 30.34 -19.17
N THR A 203 11.22 30.32 -18.37
CA THR A 203 10.04 31.16 -18.59
C THR A 203 10.43 32.64 -18.52
N SER A 204 10.08 33.38 -19.58
CA SER A 204 10.18 34.83 -19.68
C SER A 204 8.97 35.47 -18.99
N CYS A 205 8.98 35.50 -17.67
CA CYS A 205 7.97 36.18 -16.85
C CYS A 205 8.64 37.09 -15.82
N ASP A 206 7.83 37.92 -15.16
CA ASP A 206 8.28 38.79 -14.06
C ASP A 206 9.10 38.00 -13.01
N ALA A 207 10.21 38.58 -12.56
CA ALA A 207 11.14 37.93 -11.66
C ALA A 207 10.50 37.55 -10.31
N ALA A 208 9.56 38.36 -9.79
CA ALA A 208 8.88 38.05 -8.55
C ALA A 208 7.87 36.90 -8.72
N LEU A 209 7.15 36.87 -9.85
CA LEU A 209 6.25 35.76 -10.18
C LEU A 209 7.00 34.43 -10.37
N LYS A 210 8.15 34.48 -11.05
CA LYS A 210 9.06 33.35 -11.22
C LYS A 210 9.59 32.83 -9.89
N SER A 211 10.07 33.72 -9.01
CA SER A 211 10.59 33.34 -7.69
C SER A 211 9.53 32.62 -6.85
N ARG A 212 8.30 33.14 -6.81
CA ARG A 212 7.21 32.52 -6.05
C ARG A 212 6.77 31.19 -6.62
N THR A 213 6.76 31.08 -7.94
CA THR A 213 6.47 29.82 -8.63
C THR A 213 7.52 28.78 -8.27
N MET A 214 8.80 29.17 -8.23
CA MET A 214 9.88 28.30 -7.79
C MET A 214 9.74 27.87 -6.32
N GLU A 215 9.38 28.78 -5.41
CA GLU A 215 9.14 28.45 -3.99
C GLU A 215 7.98 27.45 -3.82
N ALA A 216 6.86 27.67 -4.49
CA ALA A 216 5.72 26.75 -4.48
C ALA A 216 6.11 25.39 -5.07
N TRP A 217 6.87 25.39 -6.16
CA TRP A 217 7.38 24.19 -6.80
C TRP A 217 8.29 23.38 -5.87
N GLN A 218 9.22 24.02 -5.16
CA GLN A 218 10.11 23.34 -4.22
C GLN A 218 9.35 22.65 -3.09
N LYS A 219 8.27 23.27 -2.57
CA LYS A 219 7.39 22.64 -1.56
C LYS A 219 6.76 21.36 -2.10
N VAL A 220 6.25 21.39 -3.34
CA VAL A 220 5.63 20.24 -4.00
C VAL A 220 6.66 19.15 -4.28
N VAL A 221 7.84 19.51 -4.80
CA VAL A 221 8.97 18.58 -5.02
C VAL A 221 9.38 17.89 -3.72
N ALA A 222 9.48 18.62 -2.60
CA ALA A 222 9.85 18.04 -1.31
C ALA A 222 8.83 16.99 -0.84
N VAL A 223 7.54 17.22 -1.08
CA VAL A 223 6.47 16.27 -0.77
C VAL A 223 6.53 15.05 -1.69
N ILE A 224 6.67 15.25 -3.00
CA ILE A 224 6.74 14.16 -3.99
C ILE A 224 7.97 13.28 -3.76
N ARG A 225 9.14 13.86 -3.43
CA ARG A 225 10.34 13.10 -3.06
C ARG A 225 10.11 12.19 -1.86
N LYS A 226 9.46 12.71 -0.80
CA LYS A 226 9.08 11.87 0.35
C LYS A 226 8.11 10.75 -0.02
N MET A 227 7.26 10.95 -1.03
CA MET A 227 6.36 9.90 -1.53
C MET A 227 7.14 8.84 -2.32
N ILE A 228 8.04 9.25 -3.20
CA ILE A 228 8.97 8.38 -3.94
C ILE A 228 9.75 7.50 -2.95
N ASP A 229 10.36 8.10 -1.93
CA ASP A 229 11.16 7.38 -0.93
C ASP A 229 10.34 6.36 -0.12
N ARG A 230 9.02 6.57 -0.01
CA ARG A 230 8.10 5.70 0.75
C ARG A 230 7.42 4.64 -0.11
N LEU A 231 7.50 4.74 -1.43
CA LEU A 231 6.80 3.83 -2.34
C LEU A 231 7.23 2.36 -2.15
N PRO A 232 8.54 2.02 -2.10
CA PRO A 232 8.95 0.62 -1.89
C PRO A 232 8.39 0.04 -0.58
N ALA A 233 8.53 0.78 0.52
CA ALA A 233 8.00 0.35 1.82
C ALA A 233 6.47 0.22 1.84
N LYS A 234 5.74 0.99 1.01
CA LYS A 234 4.28 0.86 0.87
C LYS A 234 3.91 -0.41 0.10
N LEU A 235 4.64 -0.72 -0.98
CA LEU A 235 4.46 -1.96 -1.75
C LEU A 235 4.82 -3.19 -0.91
N ASP A 236 5.93 -3.15 -0.17
CA ASP A 236 6.32 -4.21 0.76
C ASP A 236 5.22 -4.52 1.78
N ARG A 237 4.59 -3.49 2.35
CA ARG A 237 3.46 -3.67 3.28
C ARG A 237 2.29 -4.38 2.61
N LYS A 238 1.90 -3.94 1.41
CA LYS A 238 0.83 -4.58 0.62
C LYS A 238 1.14 -6.05 0.34
N ILE A 239 2.38 -6.38 -0.03
CA ILE A 239 2.84 -7.76 -0.27
C ILE A 239 2.74 -8.59 1.02
N ASN A 240 3.19 -8.04 2.15
CA ASN A 240 3.11 -8.72 3.45
C ASN A 240 1.65 -8.91 3.91
N ASP A 241 0.77 -7.94 3.65
CA ASP A 241 -0.66 -8.04 3.97
C ASP A 241 -1.31 -9.17 3.15
N VAL A 242 -1.02 -9.25 1.84
CA VAL A 242 -1.49 -10.36 0.99
C VAL A 242 -0.92 -11.69 1.47
N LEU A 243 0.38 -11.75 1.78
CA LEU A 243 0.98 -12.98 2.29
C LEU A 243 0.25 -13.45 3.56
N ARG A 244 -0.02 -12.53 4.49
CA ARG A 244 -0.77 -12.85 5.70
C ARG A 244 -2.15 -13.41 5.38
N VAL A 245 -2.87 -12.83 4.42
CA VAL A 245 -4.20 -13.32 4.01
C VAL A 245 -4.12 -14.75 3.47
N ILE A 246 -3.12 -15.06 2.65
CA ILE A 246 -3.01 -16.40 2.05
C ILE A 246 -2.41 -17.45 3.01
N THR A 247 -1.60 -17.03 3.99
CA THR A 247 -0.96 -17.92 4.99
C THR A 247 -1.68 -17.96 6.34
N THR A 248 -2.91 -17.45 6.44
CA THR A 248 -3.69 -17.51 7.67
C THR A 248 -4.94 -18.35 7.44
N GLU A 249 -5.10 -19.41 8.24
CA GLU A 249 -6.23 -20.32 8.14
C GLU A 249 -6.80 -20.58 9.55
N GLU A 250 -7.49 -19.58 10.10
CA GLU A 250 -8.05 -19.60 11.45
C GLU A 250 -9.58 -19.75 11.48
N ASP A 251 -10.28 -19.29 10.44
CA ASP A 251 -11.73 -19.26 10.38
C ASP A 251 -12.30 -19.67 9.00
N VAL A 252 -13.63 -19.55 8.85
CA VAL A 252 -14.34 -19.94 7.63
C VAL A 252 -14.26 -18.91 6.49
N GLY A 253 -13.76 -17.70 6.77
CA GLY A 253 -13.51 -16.65 5.78
C GLY A 253 -12.11 -16.70 5.19
N CYS A 254 -11.23 -17.55 5.73
CA CYS A 254 -9.89 -17.76 5.20
C CYS A 254 -9.90 -18.35 3.78
N MET A 255 -8.78 -18.16 3.08
CA MET A 255 -8.68 -18.40 1.64
C MET A 255 -8.93 -19.87 1.27
N ILE A 256 -8.27 -20.81 1.96
CA ILE A 256 -8.43 -22.24 1.65
C ILE A 256 -9.83 -22.70 2.00
N THR A 257 -10.39 -22.26 3.13
CA THR A 257 -11.78 -22.58 3.46
C THR A 257 -12.72 -22.09 2.36
N THR A 258 -12.58 -20.84 1.92
CA THR A 258 -13.44 -20.24 0.88
C THR A 258 -13.37 -21.04 -0.43
N LEU A 259 -12.16 -21.42 -0.86
CA LEU A 259 -11.95 -22.26 -2.05
C LEU A 259 -12.60 -23.64 -1.92
N ASN A 260 -12.62 -24.21 -0.72
CA ASN A 260 -13.06 -25.57 -0.47
C ASN A 260 -14.53 -25.72 -0.07
N ILE A 261 -15.25 -24.63 0.21
CA ILE A 261 -16.69 -24.66 0.53
C ILE A 261 -17.48 -25.49 -0.49
N PRO A 262 -17.35 -25.27 -1.82
CA PRO A 262 -18.10 -26.04 -2.81
C PRO A 262 -17.79 -27.54 -2.74
N GLN A 263 -16.54 -27.89 -2.43
CA GLN A 263 -16.10 -29.28 -2.32
C GLN A 263 -16.69 -29.97 -1.09
N TYR A 264 -16.67 -29.29 0.06
CA TYR A 264 -17.32 -29.80 1.26
C TYR A 264 -18.82 -30.02 1.07
N ASP A 265 -19.51 -29.06 0.45
CA ASP A 265 -20.96 -29.15 0.20
C ASP A 265 -21.27 -30.29 -0.80
N MET A 266 -20.45 -30.46 -1.83
CA MET A 266 -20.54 -31.58 -2.77
C MET A 266 -20.34 -32.94 -2.06
N ILE A 267 -19.34 -33.07 -1.18
CA ILE A 267 -19.11 -34.33 -0.45
C ILE A 267 -20.22 -34.59 0.57
N ALA A 268 -20.74 -33.55 1.23
CA ALA A 268 -21.84 -33.67 2.18
C ALA A 268 -23.15 -34.15 1.52
N SER A 269 -23.35 -33.84 0.24
CA SER A 269 -24.55 -34.23 -0.53
C SER A 269 -24.52 -35.66 -1.09
N GLN A 270 -23.43 -36.41 -0.87
CA GLN A 270 -23.28 -37.79 -1.36
C GLN A 270 -24.40 -38.72 -0.87
N LYS A 271 -24.86 -39.61 -1.77
CA LYS A 271 -25.95 -40.57 -1.51
C LYS A 271 -25.65 -41.46 -0.29
N THR A 272 -26.61 -41.51 0.64
CA THR A 272 -26.56 -42.33 1.85
C THR A 272 -26.78 -43.82 1.55
N GLY A 273 -26.46 -44.70 2.50
CA GLY A 273 -26.66 -46.15 2.38
C GLY A 273 -25.39 -46.98 2.57
N ARG A 274 -25.43 -48.26 2.19
CA ARG A 274 -24.29 -49.19 2.35
C ARG A 274 -23.05 -48.63 1.65
N GLY A 275 -21.91 -48.61 2.33
CA GLY A 275 -20.64 -48.11 1.79
C GLY A 275 -20.49 -46.58 1.75
N VAL A 276 -21.41 -45.81 2.37
CA VAL A 276 -21.34 -44.33 2.38
C VAL A 276 -20.01 -43.79 2.88
N TYR A 277 -19.38 -44.44 3.87
CA TYR A 277 -18.10 -43.96 4.39
C TYR A 277 -16.98 -44.01 3.32
N ASN A 278 -16.90 -45.10 2.55
CA ASN A 278 -15.91 -45.23 1.48
C ASN A 278 -16.20 -44.26 0.34
N ARG A 279 -17.48 -44.00 0.02
CA ARG A 279 -17.85 -42.96 -0.96
C ARG A 279 -17.43 -41.57 -0.50
N TYR A 280 -17.63 -41.23 0.77
CA TYR A 280 -17.15 -39.97 1.34
C TYR A 280 -15.63 -39.85 1.24
N LYS A 281 -14.88 -40.91 1.60
CA LYS A 281 -13.40 -40.89 1.48
C LYS A 281 -12.94 -40.69 0.04
N ALA A 282 -13.54 -41.40 -0.91
CA ALA A 282 -13.22 -41.26 -2.33
C ALA A 282 -13.57 -39.86 -2.84
N ALA A 283 -14.77 -39.36 -2.53
CA ALA A 283 -15.19 -38.02 -2.91
C ALA A 283 -14.27 -36.94 -2.32
N THR A 284 -13.83 -37.07 -1.07
CA THR A 284 -12.81 -36.17 -0.49
C THR A 284 -11.50 -36.26 -1.26
N ARG A 285 -10.97 -37.46 -1.51
CA ARG A 285 -9.72 -37.60 -2.26
C ARG A 285 -9.80 -36.90 -3.61
N ASN A 286 -10.87 -37.15 -4.35
CA ASN A 286 -11.06 -36.61 -5.69
C ASN A 286 -11.25 -35.08 -5.64
N ALA A 287 -12.09 -34.57 -4.74
CA ALA A 287 -12.38 -33.14 -4.68
C ALA A 287 -11.18 -32.24 -4.33
N PHE A 288 -10.21 -32.75 -3.58
CA PHE A 288 -9.05 -31.98 -3.13
C PHE A 288 -7.75 -32.28 -3.92
N LEU A 289 -7.69 -33.39 -4.67
CA LEU A 289 -6.44 -33.82 -5.34
C LEU A 289 -6.58 -34.03 -6.86
N GLU A 290 -7.78 -34.31 -7.37
CA GLU A 290 -7.98 -34.47 -8.81
C GLU A 290 -8.18 -33.10 -9.48
N VAL A 291 -7.90 -33.06 -10.79
CA VAL A 291 -8.20 -31.90 -11.62
C VAL A 291 -9.71 -31.78 -11.80
N ASP A 292 -10.21 -30.56 -11.81
CA ASP A 292 -11.62 -30.30 -12.10
C ASP A 292 -11.92 -30.31 -13.61
N ALA A 293 -13.14 -29.92 -13.97
CA ALA A 293 -13.58 -29.83 -15.36
C ALA A 293 -12.76 -28.82 -16.19
N ASP A 294 -12.13 -27.84 -15.54
CA ASP A 294 -11.28 -26.82 -16.17
C ASP A 294 -9.80 -27.26 -16.21
N GLY A 295 -9.50 -28.50 -15.82
CA GLY A 295 -8.15 -29.05 -15.78
C GLY A 295 -7.29 -28.52 -14.62
N LYS A 296 -7.89 -27.88 -13.61
CA LYS A 296 -7.18 -27.25 -12.49
C LYS A 296 -7.28 -28.09 -11.22
N ALA A 297 -6.15 -28.35 -10.59
CA ALA A 297 -6.10 -28.94 -9.26
C ALA A 297 -6.31 -27.87 -8.17
N PHE A 298 -6.50 -28.29 -6.91
CA PHE A 298 -6.63 -27.36 -5.78
C PHE A 298 -5.48 -26.34 -5.71
N ILE A 299 -4.24 -26.77 -5.93
CA ILE A 299 -3.06 -25.89 -5.89
C ILE A 299 -3.05 -24.83 -6.98
N ASP A 300 -3.67 -25.10 -8.13
CA ASP A 300 -3.81 -24.12 -9.22
C ASP A 300 -4.79 -23.03 -8.84
N LYS A 301 -5.95 -23.44 -8.29
CA LYS A 301 -6.97 -22.49 -7.84
C LYS A 301 -6.45 -21.60 -6.73
N TYR A 302 -5.66 -22.18 -5.81
CA TYR A 302 -4.99 -21.44 -4.76
C TYR A 302 -3.95 -20.46 -5.34
N GLU A 303 -3.10 -20.92 -6.25
CA GLU A 303 -2.10 -20.06 -6.92
C GLU A 303 -2.77 -18.92 -7.70
N ASP A 304 -3.81 -19.20 -8.47
CA ASP A 304 -4.57 -18.21 -9.24
C ASP A 304 -5.16 -17.14 -8.32
N GLN A 305 -5.82 -17.54 -7.23
CA GLN A 305 -6.43 -16.59 -6.31
C GLN A 305 -5.37 -15.79 -5.55
N ALA A 306 -4.28 -16.39 -5.10
CA ALA A 306 -3.19 -15.69 -4.43
C ALA A 306 -2.50 -14.69 -5.37
N THR A 307 -2.27 -15.10 -6.62
CA THR A 307 -1.69 -14.25 -7.66
C THR A 307 -2.62 -13.08 -7.98
N GLY A 308 -3.93 -13.32 -8.09
CA GLY A 308 -4.94 -12.28 -8.29
C GLY A 308 -4.98 -11.27 -7.14
N LEU A 309 -4.91 -11.73 -5.89
CA LEU A 309 -4.84 -10.85 -4.71
C LEU A 309 -3.55 -10.01 -4.72
N MET A 310 -2.42 -10.62 -5.03
CA MET A 310 -1.13 -9.93 -5.10
C MET A 310 -1.12 -8.88 -6.21
N HIS A 311 -1.60 -9.24 -7.39
CA HIS A 311 -1.73 -8.34 -8.53
C HIS A 311 -2.62 -7.14 -8.17
N GLY A 312 -3.80 -7.38 -7.60
CA GLY A 312 -4.70 -6.32 -7.16
C GLY A 312 -4.09 -5.40 -6.10
N ALA A 313 -3.33 -5.95 -5.15
CA ALA A 313 -2.69 -5.18 -4.10
C ALA A 313 -1.55 -4.29 -4.61
N LEU A 314 -0.73 -4.80 -5.54
CA LEU A 314 0.32 -4.03 -6.20
C LEU A 314 -0.27 -2.91 -7.06
N ASN A 315 -1.27 -3.23 -7.88
CA ASN A 315 -1.94 -2.25 -8.72
C ASN A 315 -2.57 -1.13 -7.90
N SER A 316 -3.32 -1.47 -6.85
CA SER A 316 -3.86 -0.48 -5.90
C SER A 316 -2.77 0.37 -5.24
N GLY A 317 -1.63 -0.22 -4.89
CA GLY A 317 -0.51 0.51 -4.29
C GLY A 317 0.09 1.58 -5.21
N LEU A 318 0.25 1.22 -6.50
CA LEU A 318 0.76 2.11 -7.56
C LEU A 318 -0.29 3.15 -7.96
N ASP A 319 -1.56 2.76 -8.07
CA ASP A 319 -2.68 3.67 -8.36
C ASP A 319 -2.83 4.75 -7.30
N ASP A 320 -2.79 4.38 -6.01
CA ASP A 320 -2.82 5.34 -4.91
C ASP A 320 -1.66 6.34 -5.01
N PHE A 321 -0.46 5.86 -5.37
CA PHE A 321 0.73 6.69 -5.51
C PHE A 321 0.57 7.68 -6.66
N ARG A 322 0.15 7.20 -7.83
CA ARG A 322 -0.16 8.01 -9.01
C ARG A 322 -1.19 9.08 -8.68
N GLN A 323 -2.35 8.71 -8.15
CA GLN A 323 -3.42 9.65 -7.80
C GLN A 323 -2.94 10.73 -6.82
N THR A 324 -2.14 10.34 -5.83
CA THR A 324 -1.61 11.29 -4.85
C THR A 324 -0.63 12.28 -5.50
N ILE A 325 0.24 11.82 -6.41
CA ILE A 325 1.16 12.71 -7.14
C ILE A 325 0.39 13.64 -8.06
N THR A 326 -0.53 13.11 -8.87
CA THR A 326 -1.35 13.91 -9.78
C THR A 326 -2.07 15.01 -9.01
N ALA A 327 -2.74 14.67 -7.90
CA ALA A 327 -3.42 15.66 -7.06
C ALA A 327 -2.47 16.77 -6.54
N ARG A 328 -1.22 16.44 -6.19
CA ARG A 328 -0.23 17.45 -5.76
C ARG A 328 0.25 18.35 -6.90
N LEU A 329 0.33 17.81 -8.11
CA LEU A 329 0.72 18.55 -9.30
C LEU A 329 -0.42 19.44 -9.81
N GLU A 330 -1.66 18.97 -9.76
CA GLU A 330 -2.86 19.78 -10.00
C GLU A 330 -3.02 20.89 -8.97
N GLU A 331 -2.73 20.59 -7.69
CA GLU A 331 -2.66 21.60 -6.63
C GLU A 331 -1.62 22.67 -7.00
N PHE A 332 -0.42 22.29 -7.43
CA PHE A 332 0.59 23.24 -7.90
C PHE A 332 0.08 24.13 -9.03
N ILE A 333 -0.53 23.56 -10.08
CA ILE A 333 -1.10 24.33 -11.19
C ILE A 333 -2.15 25.33 -10.66
N THR A 334 -3.03 24.89 -9.76
CA THR A 334 -4.02 25.75 -9.11
C THR A 334 -3.37 26.90 -8.33
N ILE A 335 -2.28 26.61 -7.59
CA ILE A 335 -1.51 27.64 -6.86
C ILE A 335 -0.94 28.68 -7.83
N THR A 336 -0.40 28.26 -8.97
CA THR A 336 0.15 29.20 -9.97
C THR A 336 -0.94 30.10 -10.55
N GLN A 337 -2.15 29.59 -10.75
CA GLN A 337 -3.30 30.42 -11.16
C GLN A 337 -3.70 31.43 -10.08
N GLN A 338 -3.60 31.07 -8.81
CA GLN A 338 -3.90 31.97 -7.70
C GLN A 338 -2.94 33.17 -7.61
N PHE A 339 -1.74 33.09 -8.21
CA PHE A 339 -0.82 34.23 -8.29
C PHE A 339 -1.30 35.33 -9.24
N LEU A 340 -2.28 35.05 -10.10
CA LEU A 340 -2.76 35.99 -11.12
C LEU A 340 -4.01 36.75 -10.68
N GLU A 341 -4.11 38.01 -11.08
CA GLU A 341 -5.31 38.85 -10.94
C GLU A 341 -6.49 38.26 -11.74
N SER A 342 -7.65 38.08 -11.09
CA SER A 342 -8.91 37.76 -11.80
C SER A 342 -9.70 39.03 -12.13
N GLN A 343 -10.70 38.95 -13.00
CA GLN A 343 -11.57 40.10 -13.31
C GLN A 343 -12.25 40.69 -12.06
N ASP A 344 -12.54 39.87 -11.05
CA ASP A 344 -13.12 40.29 -9.76
C ASP A 344 -12.20 41.20 -8.94
N HIS A 345 -10.89 41.20 -9.22
CA HIS A 345 -9.90 42.02 -8.53
C HIS A 345 -10.02 43.51 -8.86
N LYS A 346 -10.79 43.83 -9.91
CA LYS A 346 -11.07 45.21 -10.31
C LYS A 346 -12.17 45.84 -9.45
N THR A 347 -12.94 45.05 -8.70
CA THR A 347 -14.04 45.56 -7.85
C THR A 347 -13.51 46.36 -6.64
N LYS A 348 -14.26 47.39 -6.22
CA LYS A 348 -13.91 48.21 -5.07
C LYS A 348 -13.91 47.41 -3.76
N GLU A 349 -14.86 46.49 -3.63
CA GLU A 349 -15.01 45.62 -2.46
C GLU A 349 -13.78 44.72 -2.26
N TYR A 350 -13.29 44.10 -3.34
CA TYR A 350 -12.10 43.25 -3.27
C TYR A 350 -10.85 44.04 -2.89
N ARG A 351 -10.68 45.26 -3.41
CA ARG A 351 -9.55 46.14 -3.02
C ARG A 351 -9.60 46.49 -1.53
N ALA A 352 -10.78 46.83 -1.01
CA ALA A 352 -10.95 47.12 0.41
C ALA A 352 -10.64 45.89 1.29
N LEU A 353 -11.07 44.69 0.87
CA LEU A 353 -10.76 43.44 1.56
C LEU A 353 -9.25 43.13 1.53
N ARG A 354 -8.59 43.32 0.37
CA ARG A 354 -7.13 43.14 0.23
C ARG A 354 -6.35 44.09 1.13
N SER A 355 -6.71 45.37 1.17
CA SER A 355 -6.04 46.34 2.05
C SER A 355 -6.23 46.00 3.53
N ARG A 356 -7.40 45.49 3.93
CA ARG A 356 -7.62 45.00 5.30
C ARG A 356 -6.77 43.77 5.61
N LEU A 357 -6.70 42.82 4.68
CA LEU A 357 -5.86 41.63 4.83
C LEU A 357 -4.38 42.02 4.93
N GLU A 358 -3.90 42.89 4.06
CA GLU A 358 -2.53 43.41 4.06
C GLU A 358 -2.16 44.10 5.38
N ALA A 359 -3.07 44.90 5.95
CA ALA A 359 -2.87 45.51 7.25
C ALA A 359 -2.82 44.49 8.41
N GLN A 360 -3.53 43.37 8.31
CA GLN A 360 -3.62 42.35 9.37
C GLN A 360 -2.57 41.23 9.25
N MET A 361 -1.96 41.04 8.09
CA MET A 361 -0.99 39.96 7.85
C MET A 361 0.24 40.01 8.75
N PRO A 362 0.88 41.16 9.01
CA PRO A 362 2.06 41.21 9.88
C PRO A 362 1.78 40.67 11.30
N ASP A 363 0.62 41.04 11.86
CA ASP A 363 0.17 40.56 13.17
C ASP A 363 -0.13 39.06 13.16
N PHE A 364 -0.76 38.56 12.10
CA PHE A 364 -1.06 37.15 11.96
C PHE A 364 0.22 36.30 11.82
N GLU A 365 1.18 36.73 10.99
CA GLU A 365 2.49 36.09 10.84
C GLU A 365 3.25 36.02 12.15
N SER A 366 3.30 37.14 12.89
CA SER A 366 3.95 37.21 14.20
C SER A 366 3.34 36.22 15.20
N ARG A 367 2.00 36.11 15.23
CA ARG A 367 1.29 35.18 16.12
C ARG A 367 1.53 33.72 15.75
N VAL A 368 1.53 33.38 14.46
CA VAL A 368 1.82 32.00 14.02
C VAL A 368 3.25 31.60 14.38
N LEU A 369 4.23 32.48 14.17
CA LEU A 369 5.62 32.25 14.58
C LEU A 369 5.75 32.06 16.10
N GLN A 370 5.06 32.89 16.90
CA GLN A 370 5.03 32.73 18.35
C GLN A 370 4.47 31.35 18.74
N LEU A 371 3.34 30.96 18.13
CA LEU A 371 2.70 29.66 18.39
C LEU A 371 3.61 28.49 17.98
N GLN A 372 4.30 28.57 16.83
CA GLN A 372 5.23 27.53 16.39
C GLN A 372 6.42 27.38 17.36
N ARG A 373 6.95 28.50 17.88
CA ARG A 373 8.03 28.48 18.88
C ARG A 373 7.65 27.85 20.22
N MET A 374 6.35 27.78 20.54
CA MET A 374 5.87 27.11 21.75
C MET A 374 5.95 25.58 21.67
N PHE A 375 6.21 25.00 20.49
CA PHE A 375 6.38 23.56 20.32
C PHE A 375 7.87 23.18 20.16
N PRO A 376 8.42 22.32 21.04
CA PRO A 376 9.81 21.88 20.95
C PRO A 376 10.05 21.11 19.66
N GLY A 377 11.06 21.53 18.88
CA GLY A 377 11.45 20.93 17.59
C GLY A 377 11.11 21.77 16.35
N CYS A 378 10.32 22.85 16.47
CA CYS A 378 10.02 23.76 15.34
C CYS A 378 11.09 24.84 15.11
N ALA A 379 11.78 25.30 16.16
CA ALA A 379 12.72 26.42 16.07
C ALA A 379 14.00 26.10 15.26
N ASP A 380 14.44 24.84 15.24
CA ASP A 380 15.71 24.46 14.63
C ASP A 380 15.62 24.22 13.12
N GLN A 381 14.46 23.85 12.56
CA GLN A 381 14.36 23.50 11.13
C GLN A 381 14.31 24.74 10.22
N GLU A 382 13.58 25.79 10.59
CA GLU A 382 13.57 27.04 9.80
C GLU A 382 14.90 27.79 9.90
N GLU A 383 15.56 27.82 11.07
CA GLU A 383 16.85 28.51 11.21
C GLU A 383 17.98 27.77 10.46
N ILE A 384 17.92 26.44 10.36
CA ILE A 384 18.84 25.64 9.54
C ILE A 384 18.57 25.83 8.04
N GLU A 385 17.30 25.90 7.61
CA GLU A 385 16.96 26.12 6.20
C GLU A 385 17.30 27.55 5.75
N VAL A 386 17.01 28.58 6.56
CA VAL A 386 17.36 29.98 6.27
C VAL A 386 18.89 30.17 6.25
N ARG A 387 19.63 29.53 7.18
CA ARG A 387 21.11 29.57 7.15
C ARG A 387 21.70 28.81 5.96
N ARG A 388 21.10 27.69 5.53
CA ARG A 388 21.51 26.98 4.31
C ARG A 388 21.21 27.81 3.05
N PHE A 389 20.08 28.51 3.02
CA PHE A 389 19.68 29.41 1.92
C PHE A 389 20.62 30.61 1.79
N ALA A 390 20.96 31.27 2.91
CA ALA A 390 21.92 32.37 2.93
C ALA A 390 23.35 31.94 2.56
N LYS A 391 23.76 30.71 2.89
CA LYS A 391 25.08 30.17 2.52
C LYS A 391 25.16 29.82 1.04
N LYS A 392 24.07 29.33 0.44
CA LYS A 392 23.99 28.99 -0.99
C LYS A 392 24.04 30.23 -1.88
N ILE A 393 23.31 31.30 -1.50
CA ILE A 393 23.33 32.58 -2.22
C ILE A 393 24.72 33.26 -2.16
N LYS A 394 25.49 33.07 -1.08
CA LYS A 394 26.88 33.60 -1.00
C LYS A 394 27.90 32.79 -1.78
N LEU A 395 27.61 31.53 -2.12
CA LEU A 395 28.49 30.66 -2.91
C LEU A 395 28.18 30.70 -4.41
N GLU A 396 27.01 31.20 -4.81
CA GLU A 396 26.63 31.37 -6.22
C GLU A 396 26.91 32.80 -6.74
N ASN A 397 27.35 33.72 -5.87
CA ASN A 397 27.67 35.12 -6.19
C ASN A 397 29.16 35.49 -6.01
N ASN A 398 30.02 34.49 -5.74
CA ASN A 398 31.48 34.55 -5.79
C ASN A 398 31.96 33.44 -6.72
#